data_AF-A0AAN6JT42-F1
#
_entry.id   AF-A0AAN6JT42-F1
#
_cell.length_a   1.000
_cell.length_b   1.000
_cell.length_c   1.000
_cell.angle_alpha   90.00
_cell.angle_beta   90.00
_cell.angle_gamma   90.00
#
_symmetry.space_group_name_H-M   'P 1'
#
loop_
_entity.id
_entity.type
_entity.pdbx_description
1 polymer ?
#
loop_
_entity_poly.entity_id
_entity_poly.type
_entity_poly.pdbx_seq_one_letter_code
_entity_poly.pdbx_strand_id
1 'polypeptide(L)'
;QQRKRIVVALDDPSRELEFTARILDIDSKNYHTWVYRQWVLCRFGGLPASSALKGTATAADVALPPSSVPSSHPSSSSTKEETRSERTFPELWSGELAYTDQLLEEDVRNNSAWNHRFFVLFASERAKACEADSDGTDEVGWVRREIGFTKAQIAMTPNNASAWNYLRGISRLNPTHSTSPLRSQASFALSLIPSHAEARASPSMDSGGLTSWYALEWLLDCEQEAAQEQLSASSSGTEQAQSESKRQIEDQTRLILARLLVADPMRKRYWHYKAERIPATSN
;
A
#
# COMPACT_ATOMS: atom_id res chain seq x y z
N GLN A 1 25.51 0.31 -8.52
CA GLN A 1 25.92 1.73 -8.48
C GLN A 1 26.61 2.19 -9.77
N GLN A 2 27.52 1.41 -10.38
CA GLN A 2 28.21 1.81 -11.62
C GLN A 2 27.28 2.10 -12.81
N ARG A 3 26.26 1.25 -13.04
CA ARG A 3 25.31 1.43 -14.16
C ARG A 3 24.53 2.75 -14.08
N LYS A 4 24.05 3.13 -12.88
CA LYS A 4 23.36 4.42 -12.64
C LYS A 4 24.21 5.59 -13.13
N ARG A 5 25.51 5.60 -12.82
CA ARG A 5 26.43 6.67 -13.22
C ARG A 5 26.60 6.76 -14.74
N ILE A 6 26.74 5.60 -15.40
CA ILE A 6 26.88 5.55 -16.87
C ILE A 6 25.62 6.10 -17.54
N VAL A 7 24.43 5.64 -17.13
CA VAL A 7 23.17 6.10 -17.72
C VAL A 7 22.94 7.59 -17.48
N VAL A 8 23.27 8.10 -16.29
CA VAL A 8 23.20 9.55 -16.01
C VAL A 8 24.18 10.34 -16.89
N ALA A 9 25.40 9.84 -17.09
CA ALA A 9 26.38 10.51 -17.94
C ALA A 9 25.99 10.52 -19.42
N LEU A 10 25.33 9.45 -19.88
CA LEU A 10 24.84 9.33 -21.25
C LEU A 10 23.51 10.09 -21.48
N ASP A 11 22.73 10.33 -20.43
CA ASP A 11 21.40 10.97 -20.50
C ASP A 11 20.45 10.24 -21.47
N ASP A 12 20.55 8.90 -21.48
CA ASP A 12 19.82 8.00 -22.36
C ASP A 12 19.34 6.75 -21.61
N PRO A 13 18.04 6.67 -21.24
CA PRO A 13 17.45 5.53 -20.55
C PRO A 13 16.85 4.47 -21.49
N SER A 14 16.96 4.62 -22.82
CA SER A 14 16.18 3.86 -23.81
C SER A 14 16.27 2.35 -23.68
N ARG A 15 17.40 1.83 -23.18
CA ARG A 15 17.67 0.39 -23.05
C ARG A 15 17.42 -0.16 -21.63
N GLU A 16 17.09 0.69 -20.68
CA GLU A 16 17.12 0.32 -19.26
C GLU A 16 15.91 -0.50 -18.82
N LEU A 17 14.73 -0.25 -19.40
CA LEU A 17 13.53 -1.04 -19.12
C LEU A 17 13.65 -2.46 -19.72
N GLU A 18 14.19 -2.59 -20.93
CA GLU A 18 14.46 -3.90 -21.55
C GLU A 18 15.56 -4.66 -20.79
N PHE A 19 16.62 -3.97 -20.36
CA PHE A 19 17.68 -4.56 -19.54
C PHE A 19 17.14 -5.11 -18.22
N THR A 20 16.31 -4.33 -17.50
CA THR A 20 15.71 -4.79 -16.25
C THR A 20 14.71 -5.92 -16.47
N ALA A 21 13.92 -5.87 -17.55
CA ALA A 21 12.98 -6.94 -17.89
C ALA A 21 13.70 -8.29 -18.07
N ARG A 22 14.83 -8.33 -18.80
CA ARG A 22 15.61 -9.57 -18.97
C ARG A 22 16.17 -10.15 -17.66
N ILE A 23 16.47 -9.30 -16.68
CA ILE A 23 16.92 -9.78 -15.36
C ILE A 23 15.72 -10.30 -14.55
N LEU A 24 14.56 -9.63 -14.65
CA LEU A 24 13.34 -10.05 -13.99
C LEU A 24 12.73 -11.33 -14.59
N ASP A 25 12.99 -11.61 -15.86
CA ASP A 25 12.65 -12.90 -16.49
C ASP A 25 13.38 -14.09 -15.83
N ILE A 26 14.60 -13.84 -15.32
CA ILE A 26 15.39 -14.83 -14.56
C ILE A 26 14.94 -14.87 -13.09
N ASP A 27 14.74 -13.71 -12.47
CA ASP A 27 14.31 -13.56 -11.07
C ASP A 27 13.35 -12.39 -10.93
N SER A 28 12.05 -12.69 -11.05
CA SER A 28 10.97 -11.69 -11.02
C SER A 28 10.79 -11.02 -9.65
N LYS A 29 11.47 -11.53 -8.62
CA LYS A 29 11.44 -11.01 -7.25
C LYS A 29 12.71 -10.24 -6.89
N ASN A 30 13.65 -10.06 -7.83
CA ASN A 30 14.92 -9.40 -7.58
C ASN A 30 14.75 -7.94 -7.12
N TYR A 31 14.98 -7.71 -5.83
CA TYR A 31 14.79 -6.39 -5.22
C TYR A 31 15.67 -5.30 -5.86
N HIS A 32 16.93 -5.62 -6.15
CA HIS A 32 17.87 -4.64 -6.73
C HIS A 32 17.45 -4.21 -8.14
N THR A 33 16.93 -5.15 -8.93
CA THR A 33 16.43 -4.85 -10.28
C THR A 33 15.19 -3.97 -10.22
N TRP A 34 14.25 -4.24 -9.33
CA TRP A 34 13.06 -3.39 -9.13
C TRP A 34 13.41 -1.98 -8.68
N VAL A 35 14.27 -1.84 -7.66
CA VAL A 35 14.74 -0.52 -7.20
C VAL A 35 15.46 0.23 -8.32
N TYR A 36 16.21 -0.47 -9.18
CA TYR A 36 16.84 0.14 -10.34
C TYR A 36 15.81 0.59 -11.38
N ARG A 37 14.82 -0.25 -11.72
CA ARG A 37 13.74 0.09 -12.67
C ARG A 37 12.94 1.31 -12.20
N GLN A 38 12.53 1.33 -10.93
CA GLN A 38 11.83 2.48 -10.34
C GLN A 38 12.69 3.74 -10.34
N TRP A 39 13.99 3.62 -10.06
CA TRP A 39 14.90 4.76 -10.15
C TRP A 39 15.00 5.32 -11.58
N VAL A 40 15.04 4.47 -12.62
CA VAL A 40 15.04 4.92 -14.03
C VAL A 40 13.74 5.70 -14.31
N LEU A 41 12.59 5.16 -13.92
CA LEU A 41 11.28 5.80 -14.10
C LEU A 41 11.19 7.13 -13.36
N CYS A 42 11.64 7.22 -12.12
CA CYS A 42 11.67 8.49 -11.39
C CYS A 42 12.63 9.51 -12.01
N ARG A 43 13.83 9.06 -12.37
CA ARG A 43 14.92 9.94 -12.82
C ARG A 43 14.64 10.54 -14.20
N PHE A 44 14.13 9.71 -15.10
CA PHE A 44 13.98 10.04 -16.51
C PHE A 44 12.52 10.19 -16.93
N GLY A 45 11.56 9.57 -16.22
CA GLY A 45 10.14 9.59 -16.58
C GLY A 45 9.40 10.89 -16.26
N GLY A 46 10.10 11.99 -15.99
CA GLY A 46 9.49 13.31 -15.85
C GLY A 46 8.80 13.57 -14.51
N LEU A 47 9.10 12.81 -13.45
CA LEU A 47 8.63 13.15 -12.11
C LEU A 47 9.38 14.38 -11.59
N PRO A 48 8.69 15.37 -10.98
CA PRO A 48 9.36 16.51 -10.40
C PRO A 48 10.28 16.03 -9.27
N ALA A 49 11.51 16.54 -9.22
CA ALA A 49 12.51 16.17 -8.20
C ALA A 49 12.02 16.40 -6.74
N SER A 50 10.94 17.16 -6.55
CA SER A 50 10.30 17.46 -5.26
C SER A 50 9.23 16.44 -4.83
N SER A 51 8.69 15.58 -5.71
CA SER A 51 7.63 14.62 -5.35
C SER A 51 8.13 13.29 -4.78
N ALA A 52 9.45 13.05 -4.80
CA ALA A 52 10.04 11.82 -4.29
C ALA A 52 10.30 11.87 -2.78
N LEU A 53 9.47 11.18 -2.00
CA LEU A 53 9.83 10.50 -0.75
C LEU A 53 10.71 11.30 0.24
N LYS A 54 10.19 12.38 0.81
CA LYS A 54 10.62 12.80 2.16
C LYS A 54 9.72 12.14 3.20
N GLY A 55 10.13 10.97 3.67
CA GLY A 55 9.62 10.44 4.95
C GLY A 55 9.49 8.93 5.01
N THR A 56 10.61 8.23 5.24
CA THR A 56 10.68 7.01 6.07
C THR A 56 12.15 6.75 6.48
N ALA A 57 12.43 6.92 7.78
CA ALA A 57 13.49 6.31 8.64
C ALA A 57 14.96 6.19 8.16
N THR A 58 16.05 6.35 8.94
CA THR A 58 16.52 7.07 10.15
C THR A 58 17.97 6.58 10.41
N ALA A 59 18.83 7.47 10.93
CA ALA A 59 19.95 7.23 11.87
C ALA A 59 21.16 6.34 11.47
N ALA A 60 22.31 6.99 11.29
CA ALA A 60 23.60 6.73 11.97
C ALA A 60 24.61 7.78 11.48
N ASP A 61 25.00 8.72 12.34
CA ASP A 61 26.37 8.86 12.87
C ASP A 61 27.30 9.66 11.93
N VAL A 62 28.07 10.68 12.31
CA VAL A 62 28.63 11.10 13.60
C VAL A 62 29.11 12.55 13.44
N ALA A 63 29.09 13.29 14.55
CA ALA A 63 29.61 14.65 14.68
C ALA A 63 31.10 14.79 14.31
N LEU A 64 31.50 15.94 13.77
CA LEU A 64 32.78 16.61 14.03
C LEU A 64 32.65 18.13 13.73
N PRO A 65 33.39 19.01 14.44
CA PRO A 65 33.05 20.40 14.75
C PRO A 65 33.46 21.42 13.67
N PRO A 66 33.01 22.69 13.75
CA PRO A 66 33.39 23.71 12.79
C PRO A 66 34.83 24.17 13.02
N SER A 67 35.72 23.94 12.04
CA SER A 67 37.04 24.60 12.01
C SER A 67 36.96 25.89 11.19
N SER A 68 37.15 27.00 11.89
CA SER A 68 37.37 28.34 11.38
C SER A 68 38.66 28.46 10.55
N VAL A 69 38.55 28.91 9.29
CA VAL A 69 39.58 29.70 8.62
C VAL A 69 38.90 30.70 7.67
N PRO A 70 39.13 32.02 7.80
CA PRO A 70 38.73 33.00 6.80
C PRO A 70 39.84 33.14 5.76
N SER A 71 39.51 33.03 4.46
CA SER A 71 40.40 33.52 3.41
C SER A 71 39.59 34.14 2.28
N SER A 72 39.84 35.43 2.12
CA SER A 72 39.34 36.36 1.14
C SER A 72 40.02 36.16 -0.22
N HIS A 73 39.24 36.05 -1.30
CA HIS A 73 39.53 36.73 -2.57
C HIS A 73 38.25 36.83 -3.43
N PRO A 74 37.97 37.99 -4.04
CA PRO A 74 36.89 38.15 -5.00
C PRO A 74 37.46 37.89 -6.40
N SER A 75 36.90 36.92 -7.12
CA SER A 75 37.06 36.85 -8.57
C SER A 75 35.72 36.54 -9.21
N SER A 76 35.19 37.56 -9.86
CA SER A 76 34.10 37.50 -10.80
C SER A 76 34.48 36.58 -11.97
N SER A 77 33.87 35.41 -12.04
CA SER A 77 33.51 34.83 -13.33
C SER A 77 32.05 34.45 -13.27
N SER A 78 31.25 35.22 -13.99
CA SER A 78 29.87 34.90 -14.33
C SER A 78 29.84 33.64 -15.20
N THR A 79 29.99 32.47 -14.57
CA THR A 79 29.48 31.23 -15.13
C THR A 79 27.97 31.37 -15.18
N LYS A 80 27.43 31.59 -16.38
CA LYS A 80 26.05 31.24 -16.67
C LYS A 80 25.90 29.77 -16.28
N GLU A 81 25.31 29.51 -15.12
CA GLU A 81 24.67 28.22 -14.87
C GLU A 81 23.53 28.13 -15.88
N GLU A 82 23.87 27.65 -17.08
CA GLU A 82 22.89 27.04 -17.96
C GLU A 82 22.32 25.87 -17.17
N THR A 83 21.15 26.12 -16.58
CA THR A 83 20.28 25.07 -16.07
C THR A 83 19.95 24.17 -17.26
N ARG A 84 20.78 23.14 -17.49
CA ARG A 84 20.50 22.10 -18.47
C ARG A 84 19.17 21.50 -18.06
N SER A 85 18.11 21.87 -18.76
CA SER A 85 16.80 21.23 -18.65
C SER A 85 17.06 19.73 -18.86
N GLU A 86 16.94 18.97 -17.78
CA GLU A 86 17.21 17.53 -17.81
C GLU A 86 16.20 16.89 -18.76
N ARG A 87 16.67 16.08 -19.72
CA ARG A 87 15.77 15.44 -20.69
C ARG A 87 14.84 14.49 -19.95
N THR A 88 13.55 14.64 -20.20
CA THR A 88 12.52 13.74 -19.69
C THR A 88 12.00 12.84 -20.80
N PHE A 89 11.60 11.63 -20.41
CA PHE A 89 11.15 10.53 -21.26
C PHE A 89 9.84 9.96 -20.67
N PRO A 90 8.72 10.70 -20.71
CA PRO A 90 7.45 10.27 -20.11
C PRO A 90 6.92 8.94 -20.67
N GLU A 91 7.30 8.61 -21.90
CA GLU A 91 6.97 7.34 -22.56
C GLU A 91 7.50 6.11 -21.82
N LEU A 92 8.51 6.25 -20.95
CA LEU A 92 9.02 5.16 -20.11
C LEU A 92 7.95 4.55 -19.20
N TRP A 93 6.91 5.32 -18.84
CA TRP A 93 5.80 4.79 -18.05
C TRP A 93 4.87 3.89 -18.89
N SER A 94 4.90 4.00 -20.22
CA SER A 94 4.06 3.22 -21.13
C SER A 94 4.37 1.73 -20.99
N GLY A 95 3.32 0.92 -20.87
CA GLY A 95 3.47 -0.53 -20.70
C GLY A 95 3.83 -0.98 -19.28
N GLU A 96 4.23 -0.11 -18.36
CA GLU A 96 4.60 -0.54 -16.99
C GLU A 96 3.46 -1.21 -16.23
N LEU A 97 2.22 -0.77 -16.43
CA LEU A 97 1.06 -1.41 -15.78
C LEU A 97 0.80 -2.80 -16.38
N ALA A 98 0.81 -2.91 -17.72
CA ALA A 98 0.67 -4.19 -18.43
C ALA A 98 1.80 -5.17 -18.08
N TYR A 99 3.02 -4.66 -17.84
CA TYR A 99 4.13 -5.47 -17.36
C TYR A 99 3.86 -6.04 -15.96
N THR A 100 3.21 -5.28 -15.07
CA THR A 100 2.76 -5.86 -13.79
C THR A 100 1.63 -6.86 -13.96
N ASP A 101 0.73 -6.66 -14.92
CA ASP A 101 -0.34 -7.62 -15.21
C ASP A 101 0.26 -8.98 -15.60
N GLN A 102 1.20 -9.00 -16.56
CA GLN A 102 1.90 -10.21 -16.96
C GLN A 102 2.55 -10.94 -15.77
N LEU A 103 3.30 -10.22 -14.92
CA LEU A 103 3.98 -10.83 -13.78
C LEU A 103 3.02 -11.36 -12.71
N LEU A 104 1.84 -10.74 -12.57
CA LEU A 104 0.80 -11.18 -11.64
C LEU A 104 -0.04 -12.34 -12.19
N GLU A 105 -0.17 -12.45 -13.51
CA GLU A 105 -0.72 -13.63 -14.19
C GLU A 105 0.20 -14.84 -13.99
N GLU A 106 1.52 -14.66 -14.08
CA GLU A 106 2.51 -15.71 -13.84
C GLU A 106 2.62 -16.09 -12.35
N ASP A 107 2.70 -15.11 -11.45
CA ASP A 107 2.72 -15.32 -10.00
C ASP A 107 1.97 -14.21 -9.26
N VAL A 108 0.69 -14.46 -8.95
CA VAL A 108 -0.15 -13.53 -8.19
C VAL A 108 0.39 -13.23 -6.78
N ARG A 109 1.29 -14.05 -6.23
CA ARG A 109 1.94 -13.82 -4.92
C ARG A 109 3.25 -13.03 -5.05
N ASN A 110 3.60 -12.55 -6.24
CA ASN A 110 4.78 -11.73 -6.45
C ASN A 110 4.60 -10.34 -5.82
N ASN A 111 5.09 -10.20 -4.58
CA ASN A 111 5.02 -8.94 -3.84
C ASN A 111 5.71 -7.77 -4.57
N SER A 112 6.78 -8.05 -5.31
CA SER A 112 7.51 -7.03 -6.04
C SER A 112 6.70 -6.48 -7.22
N ALA A 113 5.94 -7.33 -7.91
CA ALA A 113 5.01 -6.90 -8.95
C ALA A 113 3.86 -6.05 -8.38
N TRP A 114 3.25 -6.46 -7.26
CA TRP A 114 2.25 -5.63 -6.55
C TRP A 114 2.81 -4.28 -6.10
N ASN A 115 4.02 -4.27 -5.52
CA ASN A 115 4.69 -3.04 -5.12
C ASN A 115 5.00 -2.13 -6.32
N HIS A 116 5.45 -2.71 -7.44
CA HIS A 116 5.69 -1.94 -8.66
C HIS A 116 4.40 -1.40 -9.25
N ARG A 117 3.31 -2.17 -9.22
CA ARG A 117 1.98 -1.73 -9.66
C ARG A 117 1.52 -0.53 -8.86
N PHE A 118 1.72 -0.56 -7.53
CA PHE A 118 1.43 0.55 -6.64
C PHE A 118 2.27 1.76 -7.05
N PHE A 119 3.59 1.59 -7.14
CA PHE A 119 4.50 2.64 -7.58
C PHE A 119 4.08 3.27 -8.91
N VAL A 120 3.76 2.47 -9.93
CA VAL A 120 3.34 2.97 -11.25
C VAL A 120 2.08 3.82 -11.15
N LEU A 121 1.03 3.35 -10.48
CA LEU A 121 -0.23 4.09 -10.38
C LEU A 121 -0.06 5.42 -9.63
N PHE A 122 0.67 5.42 -8.51
CA PHE A 122 0.79 6.60 -7.64
C PHE A 122 1.90 7.56 -8.07
N ALA A 123 3.04 7.07 -8.53
CA ALA A 123 4.16 7.92 -8.89
C ALA A 123 3.97 8.59 -10.25
N SER A 124 3.40 7.91 -11.25
CA SER A 124 3.27 8.44 -12.63
C SER A 124 2.18 9.48 -12.83
N GLU A 125 1.48 9.90 -11.76
CA GLU A 125 0.24 10.69 -11.83
C GLU A 125 -0.86 10.08 -12.73
N ARG A 126 -0.73 8.83 -13.21
CA ARG A 126 -1.78 8.14 -13.95
C ARG A 126 -3.04 7.93 -13.10
N ALA A 127 -2.88 7.80 -11.79
CA ALA A 127 -3.98 7.91 -10.82
C ALA A 127 -4.72 9.26 -10.85
N LYS A 128 -4.17 10.30 -11.47
CA LYS A 128 -4.81 11.61 -11.64
C LYS A 128 -5.25 11.86 -13.09
N ALA A 129 -4.93 10.96 -14.02
CA ALA A 129 -5.44 11.02 -15.39
C ALA A 129 -6.93 10.70 -15.34
N CYS A 130 -7.73 11.74 -15.08
CA CYS A 130 -9.18 11.69 -15.06
C CYS A 130 -9.69 11.46 -16.48
N GLU A 131 -9.84 10.21 -16.89
CA GLU A 131 -10.95 9.90 -17.79
C GLU A 131 -12.18 9.72 -16.91
N ALA A 132 -13.04 10.74 -16.93
CA ALA A 132 -14.36 10.62 -16.32
C ALA A 132 -15.10 9.52 -17.07
N ASP A 133 -15.50 8.45 -16.35
CA ASP A 133 -16.51 7.54 -16.89
C ASP A 133 -17.78 8.36 -17.15
N SER A 134 -18.54 8.01 -18.20
CA SER A 134 -19.71 8.74 -18.71
C SER A 134 -20.85 8.98 -17.70
N ASP A 135 -20.72 8.46 -16.48
CA ASP A 135 -21.76 8.38 -15.44
C ASP A 135 -21.55 9.36 -14.27
N GLY A 136 -20.59 10.28 -14.36
CA GLY A 136 -20.51 11.44 -13.47
C GLY A 136 -20.23 11.16 -11.98
N THR A 137 -19.70 9.99 -11.62
CA THR A 137 -19.26 9.74 -10.24
C THR A 137 -17.88 10.35 -9.98
N ASP A 138 -17.79 11.25 -9.00
CA ASP A 138 -16.58 11.94 -8.49
C ASP A 138 -15.55 11.00 -7.80
N GLU A 139 -15.85 9.70 -7.76
CA GLU A 139 -14.87 8.68 -7.40
C GLU A 139 -13.95 8.43 -8.60
N VAL A 140 -12.68 8.79 -8.46
CA VAL A 140 -11.66 8.65 -9.51
C VAL A 140 -11.69 7.22 -10.04
N GLY A 141 -12.25 7.01 -11.24
CA GLY A 141 -12.69 5.69 -11.72
C GLY A 141 -11.60 4.60 -11.69
N TRP A 142 -10.32 5.00 -11.70
CA TRP A 142 -9.21 4.08 -11.54
C TRP A 142 -9.14 3.42 -10.15
N VAL A 143 -9.43 4.12 -9.03
CA VAL A 143 -9.38 3.51 -7.68
C VAL A 143 -10.40 2.38 -7.60
N ARG A 144 -11.61 2.63 -8.10
CA ARG A 144 -12.68 1.64 -8.13
C ARG A 144 -12.31 0.44 -9.00
N ARG A 145 -11.77 0.68 -10.21
CA ARG A 145 -11.26 -0.37 -11.09
C ARG A 145 -10.15 -1.19 -10.43
N GLU A 146 -9.24 -0.52 -9.73
CA GLU A 146 -8.09 -1.14 -9.08
C GLU A 146 -8.49 -1.95 -7.84
N ILE A 147 -9.45 -1.46 -7.05
CA ILE A 147 -10.11 -2.25 -5.99
C ILE A 147 -10.78 -3.49 -6.59
N GLY A 148 -11.52 -3.33 -7.70
CA GLY A 148 -12.16 -4.43 -8.42
C GLY A 148 -11.16 -5.50 -8.87
N PHE A 149 -10.08 -5.07 -9.53
CA PHE A 149 -8.97 -5.94 -9.94
C PHE A 149 -8.37 -6.68 -8.74
N THR A 150 -8.01 -5.95 -7.67
CA THR A 150 -7.38 -6.54 -6.50
C THR A 150 -8.28 -7.57 -5.81
N LYS A 151 -9.59 -7.28 -5.72
CA LYS A 151 -10.58 -8.22 -5.19
C LYS A 151 -10.69 -9.49 -6.02
N ALA A 152 -10.65 -9.39 -7.36
CA ALA A 152 -10.64 -10.56 -8.23
C ALA A 152 -9.43 -11.46 -7.96
N GLN A 153 -8.23 -10.87 -7.83
CA GLN A 153 -7.01 -11.61 -7.49
C GLN A 153 -7.08 -12.25 -6.10
N ILE A 154 -7.64 -11.55 -5.10
CA ILE A 154 -7.86 -12.07 -3.75
C ILE A 154 -8.87 -13.23 -3.78
N ALA A 155 -9.97 -13.12 -4.53
CA ALA A 155 -10.98 -14.18 -4.59
C ALA A 155 -10.40 -15.51 -5.12
N MET A 156 -9.44 -15.44 -6.05
CA MET A 156 -8.71 -16.62 -6.53
C MET A 156 -7.70 -17.15 -5.51
N THR A 157 -7.09 -16.27 -4.71
CA THR A 157 -6.08 -16.64 -3.71
C THR A 157 -6.32 -15.95 -2.36
N PRO A 158 -7.34 -16.36 -1.58
CA PRO A 158 -7.77 -15.61 -0.39
C PRO A 158 -6.72 -15.46 0.71
N ASN A 159 -5.69 -16.31 0.70
CA ASN A 159 -4.56 -16.26 1.65
C ASN A 159 -3.29 -15.60 1.05
N ASN A 160 -3.43 -14.77 0.02
CA ASN A 160 -2.33 -14.01 -0.58
C ASN A 160 -2.10 -12.68 0.14
N ALA A 161 -1.05 -12.61 0.96
CA ALA A 161 -0.69 -11.43 1.73
C ALA A 161 -0.47 -10.17 0.87
N SER A 162 0.16 -10.31 -0.29
CA SER A 162 0.53 -9.17 -1.14
C SER A 162 -0.71 -8.45 -1.68
N ALA A 163 -1.70 -9.19 -2.17
CA ALA A 163 -2.94 -8.60 -2.68
C ALA A 163 -3.75 -7.91 -1.56
N TRP A 164 -3.82 -8.49 -0.36
CA TRP A 164 -4.49 -7.85 0.78
C TRP A 164 -3.78 -6.57 1.26
N ASN A 165 -2.45 -6.58 1.30
CA ASN A 165 -1.67 -5.39 1.65
C ASN A 165 -1.85 -4.28 0.61
N TYR A 166 -1.89 -4.66 -0.67
CA TYR A 166 -2.17 -3.75 -1.77
C TYR A 166 -3.58 -3.14 -1.64
N LEU A 167 -4.61 -3.96 -1.38
CA LEU A 167 -5.99 -3.51 -1.17
C LEU A 167 -6.09 -2.49 -0.02
N ARG A 168 -5.39 -2.74 1.10
CA ARG A 168 -5.32 -1.78 2.23
C ARG A 168 -4.70 -0.46 1.80
N GLY A 169 -3.60 -0.51 1.04
CA GLY A 169 -2.89 0.66 0.54
C GLY A 169 -3.79 1.53 -0.34
N ILE A 170 -4.41 0.94 -1.37
CA ILE A 170 -5.26 1.70 -2.29
C ILE A 170 -6.56 2.19 -1.64
N SER A 171 -7.14 1.43 -0.70
CA SER A 171 -8.37 1.84 -0.01
C SER A 171 -8.16 3.07 0.86
N ARG A 172 -7.05 3.16 1.58
CA ARG A 172 -6.71 4.32 2.44
C ARG A 172 -6.30 5.56 1.67
N LEU A 173 -5.88 5.39 0.42
CA LEU A 173 -5.52 6.49 -0.48
C LEU A 173 -6.71 6.99 -1.29
N ASN A 174 -7.92 6.45 -1.05
CA ASN A 174 -9.13 6.92 -1.68
C ASN A 174 -9.36 8.41 -1.31
N PRO A 175 -9.33 9.34 -2.28
CA PRO A 175 -9.44 10.77 -2.01
C PRO A 175 -10.85 11.22 -1.58
N THR A 176 -11.85 10.33 -1.54
CA THR A 176 -13.24 10.67 -1.20
C THR A 176 -13.50 11.06 0.26
N HIS A 177 -12.45 11.30 1.07
CA HIS A 177 -12.59 11.72 2.46
C HIS A 177 -13.44 10.78 3.34
N SER A 178 -13.68 9.54 2.90
CA SER A 178 -14.38 8.55 3.74
C SER A 178 -13.59 8.38 5.03
N THR A 179 -14.26 8.55 6.17
CA THR A 179 -13.68 8.35 7.50
C THR A 179 -13.39 6.87 7.78
N SER A 180 -13.97 5.96 6.99
CA SER A 180 -13.82 4.51 7.12
C SER A 180 -13.61 3.82 5.77
N PRO A 181 -12.45 4.01 5.13
CA PRO A 181 -12.17 3.44 3.83
C PRO A 181 -12.19 1.91 3.83
N LEU A 182 -11.80 1.24 4.91
CA LEU A 182 -11.76 -0.23 4.95
C LEU A 182 -13.15 -0.84 5.19
N ARG A 183 -14.01 -0.20 5.99
CA ARG A 183 -15.40 -0.65 6.23
C ARG A 183 -16.21 -0.74 4.94
N SER A 184 -15.96 0.15 3.98
CA SER A 184 -16.62 0.13 2.66
C SER A 184 -16.45 -1.19 1.91
N GLN A 185 -15.42 -1.98 2.26
CA GLN A 185 -15.09 -3.26 1.63
C GLN A 185 -15.40 -4.47 2.52
N ALA A 186 -16.03 -4.28 3.69
CA ALA A 186 -16.29 -5.34 4.66
C ALA A 186 -17.12 -6.51 4.08
N SER A 187 -18.10 -6.21 3.22
CA SER A 187 -18.93 -7.24 2.57
C SER A 187 -18.12 -8.23 1.74
N PHE A 188 -17.06 -7.75 1.08
CA PHE A 188 -16.14 -8.61 0.34
C PHE A 188 -15.34 -9.52 1.28
N ALA A 189 -14.79 -8.99 2.38
CA ALA A 189 -14.07 -9.81 3.35
C ALA A 189 -15.00 -10.87 3.99
N LEU A 190 -16.25 -10.53 4.31
CA LEU A 190 -17.26 -11.46 4.80
C LEU A 190 -17.55 -12.60 3.80
N SER A 191 -17.51 -12.33 2.49
CA SER A 191 -17.75 -13.35 1.46
C SER A 191 -16.65 -14.42 1.36
N LEU A 192 -15.48 -14.19 1.99
CA LEU A 192 -14.32 -15.06 1.93
C LEU A 192 -14.13 -15.92 3.20
N ILE A 193 -15.09 -15.87 4.12
CA ILE A 193 -15.04 -16.60 5.38
C ILE A 193 -16.40 -17.25 5.68
N PRO A 194 -16.44 -18.36 6.45
CA PRO A 194 -17.68 -18.82 7.05
C PRO A 194 -18.31 -17.73 7.91
N SER A 195 -19.64 -17.71 8.00
CA SER A 195 -20.33 -16.75 8.84
C SER A 195 -19.90 -16.89 10.30
N HIS A 196 -20.00 -15.80 11.05
CA HIS A 196 -19.70 -15.81 12.48
C HIS A 196 -20.57 -16.80 13.28
N ALA A 197 -21.81 -17.05 12.84
CA ALA A 197 -22.70 -18.02 13.47
C ALA A 197 -22.21 -19.45 13.24
N GLU A 198 -21.86 -19.78 12.00
CA GLU A 198 -21.30 -21.09 11.64
C GLU A 198 -19.99 -21.35 12.39
N ALA A 199 -19.05 -20.40 12.36
CA ALA A 199 -17.75 -20.55 13.04
C ALA A 199 -17.89 -20.72 14.57
N ARG A 200 -18.92 -20.13 15.20
CA ARG A 200 -19.24 -20.37 16.61
C ARG A 200 -19.77 -21.78 16.87
N ALA A 201 -20.62 -22.29 15.97
CA ALA A 201 -21.16 -23.64 16.08
C ALA A 201 -20.10 -24.72 15.81
N SER A 202 -19.17 -24.46 14.89
CA SER A 202 -18.04 -25.35 14.57
C SER A 202 -16.73 -24.57 14.40
N PRO A 203 -15.99 -24.32 15.49
CA PRO A 203 -14.71 -23.59 15.44
C PRO A 203 -13.66 -24.25 14.54
N SER A 204 -13.77 -25.56 14.31
CA SER A 204 -12.86 -26.29 13.42
C SER A 204 -12.88 -25.80 11.97
N MET A 205 -13.94 -25.09 11.54
CA MET A 205 -14.02 -24.52 10.19
C MET A 205 -12.98 -23.44 9.91
N ASP A 206 -12.48 -22.77 10.96
CA ASP A 206 -11.41 -21.79 10.80
C ASP A 206 -10.03 -22.45 10.65
N SER A 207 -9.90 -23.76 10.90
CA SER A 207 -8.62 -24.46 10.83
C SER A 207 -8.21 -24.84 9.39
N GLY A 208 -6.94 -25.21 9.21
CA GLY A 208 -6.45 -25.80 7.95
C GLY A 208 -6.41 -24.86 6.76
N GLY A 209 -6.54 -23.54 6.97
CA GLY A 209 -6.49 -22.53 5.91
C GLY A 209 -7.78 -22.40 5.09
N LEU A 210 -8.88 -23.00 5.54
CA LEU A 210 -10.21 -22.89 4.92
C LEU A 210 -10.80 -21.47 5.07
N THR A 211 -10.54 -20.83 6.20
CA THR A 211 -10.89 -19.43 6.43
C THR A 211 -9.72 -18.53 6.04
N SER A 212 -9.97 -17.51 5.22
CA SER A 212 -8.98 -16.47 4.99
C SER A 212 -8.74 -15.67 6.27
N TRP A 213 -7.60 -15.87 6.91
CA TRP A 213 -7.24 -15.08 8.10
C TRP A 213 -6.98 -13.61 7.74
N TYR A 214 -6.59 -13.30 6.49
CA TYR A 214 -6.47 -11.93 6.03
C TYR A 214 -7.83 -11.23 5.88
N ALA A 215 -8.88 -11.97 5.51
CA ALA A 215 -10.25 -11.45 5.54
C ALA A 215 -10.72 -11.19 6.98
N LEU A 216 -10.43 -12.10 7.92
CA LEU A 216 -10.69 -11.85 9.34
C LEU A 216 -9.90 -10.63 9.86
N GLU A 217 -8.64 -10.49 9.48
CA GLU A 217 -7.81 -9.34 9.83
C GLU A 217 -8.35 -8.04 9.22
N TRP A 218 -8.90 -8.07 8.00
CA TRP A 218 -9.58 -6.93 7.40
C TRP A 218 -10.83 -6.52 8.19
N LEU A 219 -11.64 -7.48 8.62
CA LEU A 219 -12.82 -7.21 9.45
C LEU A 219 -12.42 -6.65 10.82
N LEU A 220 -11.30 -7.10 11.38
CA LEU A 220 -10.74 -6.50 12.60
C LEU A 220 -10.34 -5.04 12.39
N ASP A 221 -9.76 -4.69 11.23
CA ASP A 221 -9.47 -3.30 10.88
C ASP A 221 -10.78 -2.48 10.70
N CYS A 222 -11.85 -3.08 10.18
CA CYS A 222 -13.16 -2.43 10.06
C CYS A 222 -13.77 -2.08 11.44
N GLU A 223 -13.66 -2.97 12.42
CA GLU A 223 -14.11 -2.69 13.80
C GLU A 223 -13.26 -1.60 14.46
N GLN A 224 -11.97 -1.51 14.14
CA GLN A 224 -11.12 -0.41 14.61
C GLN A 224 -11.55 0.94 14.03
N GLU A 225 -11.86 1.01 12.74
CA GLU A 225 -12.42 2.21 12.12
C GLU A 225 -13.76 2.59 12.77
N ALA A 226 -14.65 1.63 13.01
CA ALA A 226 -15.92 1.86 13.71
C ALA A 226 -15.73 2.41 15.12
N ALA A 227 -14.78 1.88 15.89
CA ALA A 227 -14.45 2.37 17.22
C ALA A 227 -13.93 3.82 17.19
N GLN A 228 -13.09 4.14 16.19
CA GLN A 228 -12.53 5.49 16.03
C GLN A 228 -13.61 6.51 15.65
N GLU A 229 -14.54 6.12 14.78
CA GLU A 229 -15.70 6.94 14.43
C GLU A 229 -16.57 7.24 15.65
N GLN A 230 -16.86 6.23 16.48
CA GLN A 230 -17.60 6.42 17.74
C GLN A 230 -16.91 7.39 18.69
N LEU A 231 -15.59 7.33 18.84
CA LEU A 231 -14.83 8.28 19.66
C LEU A 231 -14.97 9.71 19.12
N SER A 232 -14.95 9.88 17.79
CA SER A 232 -15.09 11.18 17.13
C SER A 232 -16.51 11.74 17.15
N ALA A 233 -17.54 10.89 17.21
CA ALA A 233 -18.96 11.24 17.17
C ALA A 233 -19.62 11.43 18.55
N SER A 234 -18.81 11.47 19.62
CA SER A 234 -19.24 11.56 21.03
C SER A 234 -20.10 12.80 21.39
N SER A 235 -20.37 13.70 20.44
CA SER A 235 -21.27 14.86 20.58
C SER A 235 -22.68 14.66 20.01
N SER A 236 -22.98 13.56 19.31
CA SER A 236 -24.26 13.34 18.63
C SER A 236 -24.82 11.92 18.87
N GLY A 237 -25.67 11.75 19.88
CA GLY A 237 -26.36 10.48 20.16
C GLY A 237 -26.84 10.39 21.61
N THR A 238 -27.82 9.52 21.89
CA THR A 238 -28.19 9.21 23.29
C THR A 238 -27.10 8.33 23.91
N GLU A 239 -26.82 8.53 25.21
CA GLU A 239 -25.81 7.75 25.95
C GLU A 239 -26.06 6.24 25.84
N GLN A 240 -27.33 5.84 25.84
CA GLN A 240 -27.74 4.44 25.69
C GLN A 240 -27.39 3.87 24.32
N ALA A 241 -27.60 4.62 23.23
CA ALA A 241 -27.27 4.17 21.88
C ALA A 241 -25.75 4.07 21.66
N GLN A 242 -24.98 5.01 22.21
CA GLN A 242 -23.51 4.99 22.16
C GLN A 242 -22.94 3.80 22.95
N SER A 243 -23.51 3.52 24.13
CA SER A 243 -23.14 2.36 24.96
C SER A 243 -23.41 1.03 24.24
N GLU A 244 -24.56 0.89 23.59
CA GLU A 244 -24.91 -0.31 22.82
C GLU A 244 -23.98 -0.48 21.61
N SER A 245 -23.76 0.58 20.82
CA SER A 245 -22.85 0.52 19.67
C SER A 245 -21.43 0.14 20.09
N LYS A 246 -20.94 0.69 21.22
CA LYS A 246 -19.62 0.34 21.77
C LYS A 246 -19.54 -1.13 22.16
N ARG A 247 -20.56 -1.66 22.86
CA ARG A 247 -20.65 -3.08 23.23
C ARG A 247 -20.63 -3.97 21.99
N GLN A 248 -21.39 -3.60 20.96
CA GLN A 248 -21.44 -4.35 19.70
C GLN A 248 -20.07 -4.44 19.02
N ILE A 249 -19.34 -3.33 18.92
CA ILE A 249 -17.99 -3.29 18.32
C ILE A 249 -17.03 -4.16 19.14
N GLU A 250 -17.05 -4.05 20.48
CA GLU A 250 -16.20 -4.86 21.34
C GLU A 250 -16.49 -6.36 21.19
N ASP A 251 -17.76 -6.76 21.12
CA ASP A 251 -18.17 -8.15 20.95
C ASP A 251 -17.77 -8.71 19.59
N GLN A 252 -17.93 -7.94 18.51
CA GLN A 252 -17.41 -8.33 17.18
C GLN A 252 -15.89 -8.45 17.19
N THR A 253 -15.19 -7.51 17.81
CA THR A 253 -13.72 -7.53 17.92
C THR A 253 -13.25 -8.79 18.65
N ARG A 254 -13.84 -9.12 19.81
CA ARG A 254 -13.52 -10.32 20.58
C ARG A 254 -13.80 -11.59 19.78
N LEU A 255 -14.92 -11.63 19.06
CA LEU A 255 -15.29 -12.76 18.20
C LEU A 255 -14.29 -12.97 17.07
N ILE A 256 -13.91 -11.92 16.35
CA ILE A 256 -12.93 -11.99 15.26
C ILE A 256 -11.57 -12.45 15.78
N LEU A 257 -11.11 -11.93 16.92
CA LEU A 257 -9.85 -12.37 17.54
C LEU A 257 -9.87 -13.84 17.95
N ALA A 258 -10.99 -14.32 18.50
CA ALA A 258 -11.14 -15.74 18.84
C ALA A 258 -11.01 -16.63 17.59
N ARG A 259 -11.59 -16.20 16.46
CA ARG A 259 -11.46 -16.90 15.17
C ARG A 259 -10.02 -16.86 14.64
N LEU A 260 -9.35 -15.71 14.72
CA LEU A 260 -7.95 -15.55 14.30
C LEU A 260 -6.98 -16.46 15.07
N LEU A 261 -7.25 -16.77 16.35
CA LEU A 261 -6.45 -17.73 17.12
C LEU A 261 -6.51 -19.16 16.53
N VAL A 262 -7.57 -19.50 15.80
CA VAL A 262 -7.74 -20.79 15.12
C VAL A 262 -7.25 -20.72 13.68
N ALA A 263 -7.63 -19.67 12.94
CA ALA A 263 -7.28 -19.50 11.53
C ALA A 263 -5.82 -19.18 11.28
N ASP A 264 -5.16 -18.53 12.24
CA ASP A 264 -3.77 -18.10 12.14
C ASP A 264 -3.00 -18.40 13.43
N PRO A 265 -2.72 -19.71 13.68
CA PRO A 265 -2.05 -20.14 14.89
C PRO A 265 -0.60 -19.65 14.98
N MET A 266 0.04 -19.32 13.85
CA MET A 266 1.41 -18.83 13.81
C MET A 266 1.54 -17.44 14.43
N ARG A 267 0.54 -16.58 14.27
CA ARG A 267 0.47 -15.25 14.90
C ARG A 267 -0.30 -15.23 16.22
N LYS A 268 -0.52 -16.37 16.88
CA LYS A 268 -1.27 -16.47 18.16
C LYS A 268 -0.83 -15.45 19.22
N ARG A 269 0.48 -15.24 19.41
CA ARG A 269 0.99 -14.23 20.37
C ARG A 269 0.57 -12.80 20.01
N TYR A 270 0.58 -12.47 18.72
CA TYR A 270 0.13 -11.17 18.23
C TYR A 270 -1.37 -10.97 18.46
N TRP A 271 -2.18 -12.02 18.25
CA TRP A 271 -3.62 -11.95 18.52
C TRP A 271 -3.96 -11.83 20.01
N HIS A 272 -3.23 -12.51 20.89
CA HIS A 272 -3.37 -12.30 22.33
C HIS A 272 -2.99 -10.87 22.74
N TYR A 273 -1.87 -10.35 22.23
CA TYR A 273 -1.48 -8.96 22.45
C TYR A 273 -2.56 -7.96 21.99
N LYS A 274 -3.22 -8.22 20.86
CA LYS A 274 -4.35 -7.41 20.39
C LYS A 274 -5.56 -7.52 21.31
N ALA A 275 -5.89 -8.72 21.78
CA ALA A 275 -7.03 -8.98 22.67
C ALA A 275 -6.89 -8.28 24.04
N GLU A 276 -5.68 -8.25 24.60
CA GLU A 276 -5.38 -7.59 25.89
C GLU A 276 -5.63 -6.08 25.88
N ARG A 277 -5.70 -5.46 24.70
CA ARG A 277 -5.92 -4.02 24.53
C ARG A 277 -7.39 -3.67 24.32
N ILE A 278 -8.29 -4.66 24.28
CA ILE A 278 -9.73 -4.41 24.32
C ILE A 278 -10.09 -4.13 25.78
N PRO A 279 -10.73 -2.99 26.09
CA PRO A 279 -11.20 -2.72 27.44
C PRO A 279 -12.04 -3.90 27.96
N ALA A 280 -11.83 -4.29 29.22
CA ALA A 280 -12.75 -5.21 29.86
C ALA A 280 -14.12 -4.52 29.94
N THR A 281 -15.17 -5.16 29.41
CA THR A 281 -16.54 -4.73 29.65
C THR A 281 -16.75 -4.65 31.15
N SER A 282 -16.92 -3.44 31.69
CA SER A 282 -17.40 -3.27 33.05
C SER A 282 -18.81 -3.88 33.10
N ASN A 283 -18.94 -5.01 33.79
CA ASN A 283 -20.24 -5.64 34.09
C ASN A 283 -21.14 -4.68 34.85
#